data_AF-Q5Y4N6-F1
#
_entry.id   AF-Q5Y4N6-F1
#
_cell.length_a   1.000
_cell.length_b   1.000
_cell.length_c   1.000
_cell.angle_alpha   90.00
_cell.angle_beta   90.00
_cell.angle_gamma   90.00
#
_symmetry.space_group_name_H-M   'P 1'
#
loop_
_entity.id
_entity.type
_entity.pdbx_description
1 polymer ?
#
loop_
_entity_poly.entity_id
_entity_poly.type
_entity_poly.pdbx_seq_one_letter_code
_entity_poly.pdbx_strand_id
1 'polypeptide(L)' 'RVSGLDAKAKYILLLDIVAADDYRYKFHNSRWMVAGKADPEMPKRMYIHPDSPTTGEQWMQKVV' A
#
# COMPACT_ATOMS: atom_id res chain seq x y z
N ARG A 1 1.98 12.46 -4.54
CA ARG A 1 1.19 13.57 -5.15
C ARG A 1 0.36 12.98 -6.28
N VAL A 2 -0.95 13.16 -6.23
CA VAL A 2 -1.89 12.64 -7.24
C VAL A 2 -2.15 13.72 -8.30
N SER A 3 -2.36 13.33 -9.55
CA SER A 3 -2.72 14.22 -10.66
C SER A 3 -3.61 13.51 -11.69
N GLY A 4 -4.34 14.26 -12.52
CA GLY A 4 -5.12 13.72 -13.64
C GLY A 4 -6.49 13.14 -13.31
N LEU A 5 -6.99 13.30 -12.07
CA LEU A 5 -8.34 12.90 -11.69
C LEU A 5 -9.38 13.89 -12.21
N ASP A 6 -10.61 13.42 -12.46
CA ASP A 6 -11.75 14.32 -12.68
C ASP A 6 -12.02 15.10 -11.38
N ALA A 7 -11.96 16.43 -11.48
CA ALA A 7 -12.12 17.32 -10.34
C ALA A 7 -13.43 17.09 -9.56
N LYS A 8 -14.52 16.69 -10.24
CA LYS A 8 -15.86 16.55 -9.65
C LYS A 8 -16.22 15.11 -9.26
N ALA A 9 -15.50 14.11 -9.78
CA ALA A 9 -15.73 12.73 -9.41
C ALA A 9 -15.22 12.44 -7.99
N LYS A 10 -15.88 11.49 -7.29
CA LYS A 10 -15.43 11.01 -5.98
C LYS A 10 -14.60 9.74 -6.12
N TYR A 11 -13.49 9.70 -5.40
CA TYR A 11 -12.55 8.58 -5.37
C TYR A 11 -12.35 8.09 -3.94
N ILE A 12 -12.12 6.79 -3.81
CA ILE A 12 -11.67 6.13 -2.58
C ILE A 12 -10.22 5.72 -2.81
N LEU A 13 -9.32 6.10 -1.91
CA LEU A 13 -7.96 5.56 -1.92
C LEU A 13 -7.85 4.39 -0.95
N LEU A 14 -7.31 3.30 -1.48
CA LEU A 14 -7.05 2.04 -0.79
C LEU A 14 -5.55 1.78 -0.79
N LEU A 15 -5.02 1.35 0.35
CA LEU A 15 -3.67 0.84 0.50
C LEU A 15 -3.75 -0.65 0.86
N ASP A 16 -3.00 -1.46 0.13
CA ASP A 16 -2.78 -2.88 0.42
C ASP A 16 -1.28 -3.13 0.53
N ILE A 17 -0.87 -4.13 1.31
CA ILE A 17 0.51 -4.57 1.44
C ILE A 17 0.58 -5.99 0.88
N VAL A 18 1.22 -6.12 -0.27
CA VAL A 18 1.45 -7.42 -0.93
C VAL A 18 2.86 -7.92 -0.64
N ALA A 19 3.00 -9.22 -0.43
CA ALA A 19 4.31 -9.84 -0.30
C ALA A 19 5.09 -9.65 -1.60
N ALA A 20 6.36 -9.24 -1.49
CA ALA A 20 7.24 -9.07 -2.65
C ALA A 20 7.73 -10.43 -3.19
N ASP A 21 7.86 -11.42 -2.30
CA ASP A 21 8.26 -12.79 -2.58
C ASP A 21 7.66 -13.76 -1.54
N ASP A 22 7.93 -15.05 -1.73
CA ASP A 22 7.48 -16.15 -0.86
C ASP A 22 8.61 -16.64 0.08
N TYR A 23 9.46 -15.72 0.57
CA TYR A 23 10.57 -16.06 1.46
C TYR A 23 10.47 -15.38 2.83
N ARG A 24 10.94 -16.10 3.85
CA ARG A 24 11.26 -15.51 5.16
C ARG A 24 12.74 -15.17 5.20
N TYR A 25 13.07 -13.97 5.68
CA TYR A 25 14.45 -13.49 5.75
C TYR A 25 14.98 -13.45 7.18
N LYS A 26 16.30 -13.63 7.33
CA LYS A 26 17.04 -13.36 8.56
C LYS A 26 18.17 -12.36 8.30
N PHE A 27 18.44 -11.51 9.28
CA PHE A 27 19.57 -10.58 9.22
C PHE A 27 20.74 -11.15 10.03
N HIS A 28 21.87 -11.39 9.38
CA HIS A 28 23.06 -11.94 10.02
C HIS A 28 24.33 -11.51 9.28
N ASN A 29 25.37 -11.11 10.01
CA ASN A 29 26.61 -10.52 9.48
C ASN A 29 26.34 -9.34 8.54
N SER A 30 25.48 -8.42 8.97
CA SER A 30 25.13 -7.20 8.23
C SER A 30 24.52 -7.42 6.85
N ARG A 31 23.92 -8.59 6.60
CA ARG A 31 23.23 -8.92 5.35
C ARG A 31 21.90 -9.64 5.59
N TRP A 32 20.96 -9.40 4.69
CA TRP A 32 19.71 -10.17 4.60
C TRP A 32 19.97 -11.47 3.85
N MET A 33 19.48 -12.60 4.36
CA MET A 33 19.59 -13.91 3.74
C MET A 33 18.26 -14.65 3.83
N VAL A 34 17.97 -15.46 2.81
CA VAL A 34 16.80 -16.35 2.81
C VAL A 34 16.95 -17.39 3.93
N ALA A 35 15.89 -17.53 4.71
CA ALA A 35 15.80 -18.44 5.86
C ALA A 35 14.70 -19.51 5.71
N GLY A 36 14.02 -19.53 4.56
CA GLY A 36 12.99 -20.52 4.23
C GLY A 36 11.82 -19.90 3.46
N LYS A 37 10.74 -20.68 3.33
CA LYS A 37 9.46 -20.24 2.76
C LYS A 37 8.79 -19.20 3.67
N ALA A 38 8.05 -18.25 3.08
CA ALA A 38 7.23 -17.31 3.84
C ALA A 38 6.13 -18.04 4.63
N ASP A 39 5.65 -17.38 5.67
CA ASP A 39 4.46 -17.83 6.39
C ASP A 39 3.23 -17.67 5.48
N PRO A 40 2.16 -18.47 5.69
CA PRO A 40 0.93 -18.34 4.92
C PRO A 40 0.39 -16.91 4.93
N GLU A 41 -0.08 -16.43 3.78
CA GLU A 41 -0.62 -15.07 3.65
C GLU A 41 -1.80 -14.89 4.62
N MET A 42 -1.70 -13.87 5.49
CA MET A 42 -2.81 -13.48 6.36
C MET A 42 -3.96 -12.91 5.51
N PRO A 43 -5.21 -12.94 6.01
CA PRO A 43 -6.32 -12.31 5.30
C PRO A 43 -5.98 -10.85 4.96
N LYS A 44 -6.13 -10.49 3.68
CA LYS A 44 -5.78 -9.16 3.19
C LYS A 44 -6.54 -8.09 3.97
N ARG A 45 -5.78 -7.17 4.57
CA ARG A 45 -6.33 -6.00 5.26
C ARG A 45 -6.07 -4.78 4.38
N MET A 46 -7.11 -4.35 3.69
CA MET A 46 -7.08 -3.08 2.98
C MET A 46 -7.24 -1.93 3.97
N TYR A 47 -6.37 -0.94 3.89
CA TYR A 47 -6.52 0.32 4.57
C TYR A 47 -7.22 1.32 3.66
N ILE A 48 -8.33 1.89 4.12
CA ILE A 48 -9.02 2.97 3.42
C ILE A 48 -8.48 4.29 3.98
N HIS A 49 -8.02 5.19 3.11
CA HIS A 49 -7.58 6.50 3.55
C HIS A 49 -8.74 7.25 4.23
N PRO A 50 -8.53 7.90 5.40
CA PRO A 50 -9.61 8.46 6.22
C PRO A 50 -10.43 9.53 5.49
N ASP A 51 -9.81 10.25 4.57
CA ASP A 51 -10.51 11.26 3.75
C ASP A 51 -11.43 10.64 2.69
N SER A 52 -11.43 9.31 2.49
CA SER A 52 -12.30 8.67 1.52
C SER A 52 -13.77 8.63 2.00
N PRO A 53 -14.75 8.82 1.10
CA PRO A 53 -14.62 9.25 -0.30
C PRO A 53 -14.47 10.77 -0.42
N THR A 54 -13.56 11.22 -1.29
CA THR A 54 -13.23 12.64 -1.51
C THR A 54 -13.08 12.93 -3.01
N THR A 55 -13.24 14.19 -3.42
CA THR A 55 -13.21 14.54 -4.85
C THR A 55 -11.81 14.46 -5.45
N GLY A 56 -11.72 14.30 -6.78
CA GLY A 56 -10.43 14.35 -7.48
C GLY A 56 -9.68 15.65 -7.24
N GLU A 57 -10.39 16.78 -7.16
CA GLU A 57 -9.79 18.08 -6.81
C GLU A 57 -9.09 18.03 -5.44
N GLN A 58 -9.79 17.57 -4.41
CA GLN A 58 -9.26 17.50 -3.04
C GLN A 58 -8.04 16.56 -2.96
N TRP A 59 -8.05 15.42 -3.66
CA TRP A 59 -6.92 14.51 -3.70
C TRP A 59 -5.68 15.09 -4.40
N MET A 60 -5.86 15.95 -5.39
CA MET A 60 -4.76 16.56 -6.14
C MET A 60 -4.20 17.83 -5.48
N GLN A 61 -4.86 18.39 -4.46
CA GLN A 61 -4.43 19.61 -3.77
C GLN A 61 -3.17 19.44 -2.91
N LYS A 62 -2.94 18.25 -2.35
CA LYS A 62 -1.82 17.99 -1.42
C LYS A 62 -1.14 16.66 -1.74
N VAL A 63 0.02 16.43 -1.12
CA VAL A 63 0.61 15.09 -1.11
C VAL A 63 -0.22 14.24 -0.15
N VAL A 64 -0.80 13.18 -0.70
CA VAL A 64 -1.36 12.04 0.05
C VAL A 64 -0.23 11.10 0.39
#